data_AF-A0A8H3XB02-F1
#
_entry.id   AF-A0A8H3XB02-F1
#
_cell.length_a   1.000
_cell.length_b   1.000
_cell.length_c   1.000
_cell.angle_alpha   90.00
_cell.angle_beta   90.00
_cell.angle_gamma   90.00
#
_symmetry.space_group_name_H-M   'P 1'
#
loop_
_entity.id
_entity.type
_entity.pdbx_description
1 polymer ?
#
loop_
_entity_poly.entity_id
_entity_poly.type
_entity_poly.pdbx_seq_one_letter_code
_entity_poly.pdbx_strand_id
1 'polypeptide(L)'
;MTDWHSKFSNFEIITSWEKYKNPDKPRLKLNEYRHVKINFKLYLEVKTQKPGIAFLCNIKYFDLIKNYTWSSQKPNFKSRNYSYYIQTRYKNSKFSFHQMVYPEWSCIDHINRNGLDNREINLRDGSNGVNNLNCSLQKNNLSGYNGISFSKFHNSWRFR
;
A
#
# COMPACT_ATOMS: atom_id res chain seq x y z
N MET A 1 -4.96 11.57 9.92
CA MET A 1 -5.69 10.34 10.29
C MET A 1 -6.14 9.68 9.00
N THR A 2 -6.11 8.36 8.87
CA THR A 2 -6.67 7.67 7.70
C THR A 2 -8.18 7.82 7.77
N ASP A 3 -8.76 8.47 6.76
CA ASP A 3 -10.19 8.56 6.58
C ASP A 3 -10.51 7.91 5.23
N TRP A 4 -11.00 6.68 5.27
CA TRP A 4 -11.42 5.96 4.07
C TRP A 4 -12.83 6.35 3.63
N HIS A 5 -13.65 6.86 4.54
CA HIS A 5 -15.03 7.22 4.24
C HIS A 5 -15.09 8.42 3.28
N SER A 6 -14.23 9.43 3.47
CA SER A 6 -14.11 10.52 2.50
C SER A 6 -13.46 10.14 1.17
N LYS A 7 -12.78 8.98 1.09
CA LYS A 7 -12.06 8.53 -0.12
C LYS A 7 -12.92 7.71 -1.06
N PHE A 8 -14.02 7.13 -0.60
CA PHE A 8 -14.92 6.34 -1.43
C PHE A 8 -16.36 6.78 -1.19
N SER A 9 -17.09 7.08 -2.27
CA SER A 9 -18.49 7.47 -2.20
C SER A 9 -19.41 6.40 -1.60
N ASN A 10 -18.97 5.14 -1.57
CA ASN A 10 -19.73 3.99 -1.09
C ASN A 10 -18.92 3.10 -0.13
N PHE A 11 -18.29 3.73 0.86
CA PHE A 11 -17.63 3.02 1.95
C PHE A 11 -18.63 2.64 3.05
N GLU A 12 -18.93 1.36 3.17
CA GLU A 12 -19.84 0.81 4.18
C GLU A 12 -19.05 0.01 5.23
N ILE A 13 -19.32 0.26 6.51
CA ILE A 13 -18.77 -0.53 7.62
C ILE A 13 -19.71 -1.71 7.87
N ILE A 14 -19.20 -2.94 7.81
CA ILE A 14 -20.01 -4.16 7.93
C ILE A 14 -19.91 -4.75 9.34
N THR A 15 -18.73 -4.74 9.94
CA THR A 15 -18.53 -5.23 11.31
C THR A 15 -17.91 -4.16 12.20
N SER A 16 -18.06 -4.33 13.52
CA SER A 16 -17.28 -3.59 14.50
C SER A 16 -15.80 -3.99 14.42
N TRP A 17 -14.94 -3.24 15.12
CA TRP A 17 -13.53 -3.59 15.25
C TRP A 17 -13.39 -4.86 16.09
N GLU A 18 -12.70 -5.83 15.54
CA GLU A 18 -12.45 -7.13 16.16
C GLU A 18 -10.95 -7.42 16.19
N LYS A 19 -10.55 -8.38 17.01
CA LYS A 19 -9.16 -8.79 17.13
C LYS A 19 -9.07 -10.30 17.21
N TYR A 20 -8.35 -10.89 16.26
CA TYR A 20 -8.11 -12.32 16.26
C TYR A 20 -7.16 -12.70 17.39
N LYS A 21 -7.45 -13.83 18.07
CA LYS A 21 -6.56 -14.46 19.04
C LYS A 21 -6.00 -15.71 18.41
N ASN A 22 -4.70 -15.71 18.09
CA ASN A 22 -4.05 -16.85 17.47
C ASN A 22 -3.67 -17.90 18.55
N PRO A 23 -4.26 -19.11 18.54
CA PRO A 23 -3.98 -20.14 19.54
C PRO A 23 -2.52 -20.62 19.51
N ASP A 24 -1.91 -20.68 18.32
CA ASP A 24 -0.52 -21.12 18.12
C ASP A 24 0.49 -20.05 18.54
N LYS A 25 0.06 -18.78 18.58
CA LYS A 25 0.89 -17.62 18.90
C LYS A 25 0.21 -16.71 19.93
N PRO A 26 -0.04 -17.18 21.17
CA PRO A 26 -0.86 -16.47 22.16
C PRO A 26 -0.25 -15.14 22.62
N ARG A 27 1.08 -14.99 22.53
CA ARG A 27 1.81 -13.75 22.88
C ARG A 27 1.86 -12.72 21.75
N LEU A 28 1.46 -13.09 20.53
CA LEU A 28 1.51 -12.21 19.38
C LEU A 28 0.42 -11.14 19.47
N LYS A 29 0.83 -9.87 19.52
CA LYS A 29 -0.09 -8.74 19.56
C LYS A 29 -0.61 -8.43 18.15
N LEU A 30 -1.68 -9.12 17.73
CA LEU A 30 -2.28 -8.90 16.41
C LEU A 30 -3.01 -7.57 16.30
N ASN A 31 -3.23 -7.15 15.06
CA ASN A 31 -3.97 -5.94 14.72
C ASN A 31 -5.48 -6.13 14.91
N GLU A 32 -6.16 -5.02 15.19
CA GLU A 32 -7.62 -4.99 15.05
C GLU A 32 -7.99 -4.85 13.58
N TYR A 33 -9.05 -5.52 13.18
CA TYR A 33 -9.60 -5.45 11.82
C TYR A 33 -11.12 -5.34 11.86
N ARG A 34 -11.70 -4.94 10.74
CA ARG A 34 -13.14 -5.03 10.49
C ARG A 34 -13.41 -5.29 9.02
N HIS A 35 -14.60 -5.78 8.72
CA HIS A 35 -15.07 -5.91 7.35
C HIS A 35 -15.67 -4.59 6.89
N VAL A 36 -15.30 -4.18 5.68
CA VAL A 36 -15.84 -3.00 5.02
C VAL A 36 -16.20 -3.35 3.59
N LYS A 37 -17.23 -2.71 3.06
CA LYS A 37 -17.67 -2.89 1.68
C LYS A 37 -17.40 -1.62 0.91
N ILE A 38 -16.80 -1.75 -0.26
CA ILE A 38 -16.41 -0.65 -1.16
C ILE A 38 -16.77 -1.09 -2.57
N ASN A 39 -17.58 -0.33 -3.31
CA ASN A 39 -18.02 -0.70 -4.67
C ASN A 39 -18.57 -2.13 -4.73
N PHE A 40 -19.45 -2.47 -3.80
CA PHE A 40 -20.08 -3.79 -3.68
C PHE A 40 -19.13 -4.97 -3.40
N LYS A 41 -17.85 -4.72 -3.16
CA LYS A 41 -16.84 -5.73 -2.81
C LYS A 41 -16.44 -5.62 -1.35
N LEU A 42 -16.28 -6.75 -0.69
CA LEU A 42 -15.91 -6.83 0.72
C LEU A 42 -14.37 -6.85 0.86
N TYR A 43 -13.87 -6.08 1.83
CA TYR A 43 -12.45 -5.89 2.14
C TYR A 43 -12.25 -5.92 3.65
N LEU A 44 -10.98 -6.02 4.05
CA LEU A 44 -10.56 -5.80 5.43
C LEU A 44 -10.01 -4.39 5.57
N GLU A 45 -10.45 -3.69 6.61
CA GLU A 45 -9.77 -2.52 7.12
C GLU A 45 -9.04 -2.92 8.41
N VAL A 46 -7.75 -2.61 8.49
CA VAL A 46 -6.87 -3.09 9.57
C VAL A 46 -6.15 -1.92 10.23
N LYS A 47 -6.31 -1.76 11.55
CA LYS A 47 -5.61 -0.74 12.33
C LYS A 47 -4.17 -1.14 12.56
N THR A 48 -3.24 -0.22 12.31
CA THR A 48 -1.84 -0.37 12.74
C THR A 48 -1.69 -0.01 14.22
N GLN A 49 -0.51 -0.22 14.82
CA GLN A 49 -0.28 0.24 16.21
C GLN A 49 -0.21 1.77 16.31
N LYS A 50 -0.08 2.47 15.19
CA LYS A 50 -0.06 3.93 15.18
C LYS A 50 -1.50 4.47 15.19
N PRO A 51 -1.88 5.29 16.18
CA PRO A 51 -3.24 5.82 16.28
C PRO A 51 -3.67 6.54 15.00
N GLY A 52 -4.89 6.25 14.56
CA GLY A 52 -5.48 6.88 13.40
C GLY A 52 -4.85 6.46 12.06
N ILE A 53 -4.11 5.35 12.00
CA ILE A 53 -3.63 4.77 10.75
C ILE A 53 -4.17 3.35 10.58
N ALA A 54 -4.97 3.19 9.53
CA ALA A 54 -5.46 1.89 9.06
C ALA A 54 -5.14 1.70 7.58
N PHE A 55 -5.10 0.44 7.14
CA PHE A 55 -4.90 0.06 5.74
C PHE A 55 -6.00 -0.88 5.25
N LEU A 56 -6.19 -0.93 3.93
CA LEU A 56 -7.15 -1.82 3.28
C LEU A 56 -6.43 -3.00 2.61
N CYS A 57 -7.03 -4.17 2.65
CA CYS A 57 -6.60 -5.34 1.88
C CYS A 57 -7.77 -6.27 1.56
N ASN A 58 -7.57 -7.22 0.63
CA ASN A 58 -8.58 -8.22 0.29
C ASN A 58 -8.72 -9.26 1.41
N ILE A 59 -9.94 -9.78 1.60
CA ILE A 59 -10.27 -10.75 2.67
C ILE A 59 -9.48 -12.03 2.56
N LYS A 60 -9.17 -12.48 1.34
CA LYS A 60 -8.37 -13.69 1.12
C LYS A 60 -6.97 -13.62 1.76
N TYR A 61 -6.50 -12.43 2.13
CA TYR A 61 -5.25 -12.21 2.86
C TYR A 61 -5.41 -12.20 4.38
N PHE A 62 -6.55 -12.66 4.91
CA PHE A 62 -6.79 -12.75 6.34
C PHE A 62 -5.74 -13.61 7.07
N ASP A 63 -5.19 -14.62 6.41
CA ASP A 63 -4.10 -15.43 6.95
C ASP A 63 -2.85 -14.62 7.30
N LEU A 64 -2.57 -13.54 6.56
CA LEU A 64 -1.49 -12.61 6.90
C LEU A 64 -1.84 -11.75 8.12
N ILE A 65 -3.10 -11.35 8.27
CA ILE A 65 -3.59 -10.54 9.41
C ILE A 65 -3.58 -11.37 10.70
N LYS A 66 -3.87 -12.67 10.62
CA LYS A 66 -3.94 -13.56 11.79
C LYS A 66 -2.58 -14.11 12.23
N ASN A 67 -1.54 -13.98 11.42
CA ASN A 67 -0.21 -14.55 11.67
C ASN A 67 0.91 -13.53 11.93
N TYR A 68 0.68 -12.27 11.57
CA TYR A 68 1.68 -11.21 11.64
C TYR A 68 1.09 -9.93 12.21
N THR A 69 1.92 -9.18 12.93
CA THR A 69 1.56 -7.82 13.35
C THR A 69 2.09 -6.82 12.33
N TRP A 70 1.22 -5.94 11.89
CA TRP A 70 1.43 -4.94 10.85
C TRP A 70 1.57 -3.54 11.45
N SER A 71 2.64 -2.84 11.06
CA SER A 71 2.96 -1.48 11.48
C SER A 71 3.04 -0.54 10.29
N SER A 72 2.72 0.74 10.53
CA SER A 72 2.88 1.79 9.52
C SER A 72 4.29 2.38 9.58
N GLN A 73 4.98 2.43 8.44
CA GLN A 73 6.27 3.07 8.28
C GLN A 73 6.13 4.29 7.37
N LYS A 74 6.61 5.46 7.82
CA LYS A 74 6.76 6.60 6.92
C LYS A 74 7.96 6.35 5.99
N PRO A 75 7.85 6.64 4.70
CA PRO A 75 9.01 6.64 3.83
C PRO A 75 10.00 7.74 4.25
N ASN A 76 11.29 7.48 4.04
CA ASN A 76 12.39 8.36 4.46
C ASN A 76 12.51 9.64 3.62
N PHE A 77 11.75 9.76 2.52
CA PHE A 77 11.84 10.88 1.59
C PHE A 77 10.90 12.03 1.98
N LYS A 78 11.43 13.26 2.02
CA LYS A 78 10.70 14.51 2.33
C LYS A 78 9.77 14.98 1.19
N SER A 79 9.04 14.09 0.51
CA SER A 79 7.98 14.55 -0.42
C SER A 79 6.67 14.72 0.34
N ARG A 80 5.95 15.78 -0.01
CA ARG A 80 4.69 16.21 0.65
C ARG A 80 3.52 15.23 0.46
N ASN A 81 3.64 14.25 -0.46
CA ASN A 81 2.52 13.41 -0.90
C ASN A 81 2.70 11.91 -0.60
N TYR A 82 3.69 11.50 0.18
CA TYR A 82 3.86 10.07 0.47
C TYR A 82 2.88 9.59 1.54
N SER A 83 2.26 8.46 1.23
CA SER A 83 1.48 7.63 2.14
C SER A 83 2.40 6.72 2.97
N TYR A 84 1.90 6.22 4.10
CA TYR A 84 2.60 5.21 4.88
C TYR A 84 2.63 3.89 4.13
N TYR A 85 3.68 3.12 4.33
CA TYR A 85 3.73 1.72 3.93
C TYR A 85 3.46 0.82 5.12
N ILE A 86 2.82 -0.32 4.86
CA ILE A 86 2.54 -1.31 5.89
C ILE A 86 3.61 -2.38 5.87
N GLN A 87 4.20 -2.66 7.03
CA GLN A 87 5.31 -3.59 7.18
C GLN A 87 5.11 -4.52 8.37
N THR A 88 5.77 -5.68 8.31
CA THR A 88 5.93 -6.60 9.43
C THR A 88 7.40 -7.04 9.53
N ARG A 89 7.77 -7.64 10.65
CA ARG A 89 9.08 -8.28 10.84
C ARG A 89 8.90 -9.79 10.79
N TYR A 90 9.66 -10.45 9.93
CA TYR A 90 9.68 -11.90 9.80
C TYR A 90 11.12 -12.39 9.61
N LYS A 91 11.53 -13.38 10.43
CA LYS A 91 12.88 -14.00 10.38
C LYS A 91 14.01 -12.97 10.20
N ASN A 92 14.11 -12.02 11.15
CA ASN A 92 15.07 -10.91 11.18
C ASN A 92 14.96 -9.85 10.07
N SER A 93 14.17 -10.08 9.04
CA SER A 93 13.94 -9.14 7.95
C SER A 93 12.62 -8.37 8.10
N LYS A 94 12.53 -7.22 7.44
CA LYS A 94 11.28 -6.47 7.30
C LYS A 94 10.66 -6.79 5.94
N PHE A 95 9.36 -7.02 5.93
CA PHE A 95 8.58 -7.23 4.71
C PHE A 95 7.42 -6.25 4.69
N SER A 96 7.15 -5.63 3.54
CA SER A 96 5.90 -4.91 3.36
C SER A 96 4.72 -5.87 3.19
N PHE A 97 3.51 -5.39 3.41
CA PHE A 97 2.30 -6.20 3.22
C PHE A 97 2.20 -6.75 1.81
N HIS A 98 2.35 -5.87 0.81
CA HIS A 98 2.26 -6.26 -0.59
C HIS A 98 3.40 -7.21 -1.02
N GLN A 99 4.59 -7.14 -0.42
CA GLN A 99 5.67 -8.13 -0.68
C GLN A 99 5.32 -9.54 -0.18
N MET A 100 4.55 -9.65 0.90
CA MET A 100 4.07 -10.97 1.36
C MET A 100 2.88 -11.48 0.52
N VAL A 101 2.17 -10.57 -0.14
CA VAL A 101 1.06 -10.92 -1.05
C VAL A 101 1.58 -11.39 -2.42
N TYR A 102 2.54 -10.66 -2.99
CA TYR A 102 3.12 -10.93 -4.31
C TYR A 102 4.65 -11.10 -4.22
N PRO A 103 5.15 -12.19 -3.62
CA PRO A 103 6.58 -12.42 -3.46
C PRO A 103 7.34 -12.58 -4.79
N GLU A 104 6.63 -12.88 -5.88
CA GLU A 104 7.18 -13.05 -7.22
C GLU A 104 7.48 -11.72 -7.93
N TRP A 105 6.90 -10.60 -7.49
CA TRP A 105 7.15 -9.29 -8.08
C TRP A 105 8.39 -8.65 -7.47
N SER A 106 9.39 -8.39 -8.31
CA SER A 106 10.64 -7.73 -7.90
C SER A 106 10.42 -6.28 -7.46
N CYS A 107 9.38 -5.62 -7.99
CA CYS A 107 8.94 -4.29 -7.61
C CYS A 107 7.41 -4.27 -7.63
N ILE A 108 6.80 -3.65 -6.63
CA ILE A 108 5.33 -3.57 -6.54
C ILE A 108 4.95 -2.10 -6.59
N ASP A 109 4.11 -1.75 -7.56
CA ASP A 109 3.60 -0.40 -7.75
C ASP A 109 2.17 -0.29 -7.20
N HIS A 110 1.93 0.76 -6.42
CA HIS A 110 0.57 1.16 -6.04
C HIS A 110 0.01 2.09 -7.11
N ILE A 111 -0.94 1.61 -7.91
CA ILE A 111 -1.57 2.39 -9.01
C ILE A 111 -2.03 3.77 -8.51
N ASN A 112 -2.64 3.83 -7.32
CA ASN A 112 -3.14 5.06 -6.70
C ASN A 112 -2.10 5.80 -5.83
N ARG A 113 -0.85 5.34 -5.79
CA ARG A 113 0.27 5.87 -4.99
C ARG A 113 0.00 5.93 -3.48
N ASN A 114 -0.91 5.09 -2.99
CA ASN A 114 -1.32 5.03 -1.60
C ASN A 114 -0.89 3.70 -0.97
N GLY A 115 0.24 3.67 -0.25
CA GLY A 115 0.78 2.50 0.45
C GLY A 115 -0.09 1.95 1.60
N LEU A 116 -1.15 2.68 1.97
CA LEU A 116 -2.19 2.18 2.88
C LEU A 116 -3.33 1.46 2.14
N ASP A 117 -3.42 1.57 0.81
CA ASP A 117 -4.39 0.85 0.00
C ASP A 117 -3.73 -0.39 -0.63
N ASN A 118 -3.69 -1.49 0.11
CA ASN A 118 -3.11 -2.76 -0.33
C ASN A 118 -4.19 -3.71 -0.89
N ARG A 119 -5.29 -3.16 -1.41
CA ARG A 119 -6.26 -3.93 -2.20
C ARG A 119 -5.62 -4.31 -3.52
N GLU A 120 -5.89 -5.51 -4.02
CA GLU A 120 -5.28 -6.02 -5.26
C GLU A 120 -5.53 -5.13 -6.47
N ILE A 121 -6.70 -4.51 -6.54
CA ILE A 121 -7.06 -3.58 -7.62
C ILE A 121 -6.11 -2.37 -7.72
N ASN A 122 -5.34 -2.09 -6.66
CA ASN A 122 -4.36 -1.01 -6.62
C ASN A 122 -2.91 -1.50 -6.70
N LEU A 123 -2.67 -2.81 -6.79
CA LEU A 123 -1.32 -3.38 -6.84
C LEU A 123 -1.06 -3.95 -8.23
N ARG A 124 0.14 -3.70 -8.76
CA ARG A 124 0.63 -4.31 -10.01
C ARG A 124 2.14 -4.54 -9.94
N ASP A 125 2.65 -5.38 -10.83
CA ASP A 125 4.10 -5.47 -11.07
C ASP A 125 4.62 -4.10 -11.52
N GLY A 126 5.49 -3.53 -10.69
CA GLY A 126 6.12 -2.23 -10.86
C GLY A 126 7.44 -2.30 -11.63
N SER A 127 7.85 -3.48 -12.08
CA SER A 127 9.07 -3.71 -12.86
C SER A 127 9.08 -2.97 -14.21
N ASN A 128 10.19 -3.03 -14.93
CA ASN A 128 10.34 -2.45 -16.28
C ASN A 128 9.96 -0.96 -16.39
N GLY A 129 10.21 -0.18 -15.32
CA GLY A 129 9.94 1.26 -15.29
C GLY A 129 8.49 1.65 -14.96
N VAL A 130 7.57 0.70 -14.78
CA VAL A 130 6.16 0.98 -14.45
C VAL A 130 6.01 1.83 -13.18
N ASN A 131 6.68 1.44 -12.09
CA ASN A 131 6.68 2.21 -10.85
C ASN A 131 7.33 3.61 -11.02
N ASN A 132 8.38 3.72 -11.85
CA ASN A 132 9.06 4.99 -12.09
C ASN A 132 8.20 5.98 -12.88
N LEU A 133 7.35 5.48 -13.78
CA LEU A 133 6.38 6.30 -14.50
C LEU A 133 5.22 6.73 -13.60
N ASN A 134 4.92 5.94 -12.57
CA ASN A 134 3.89 6.23 -11.59
C ASN A 134 4.37 7.16 -10.44
N CYS A 135 5.07 8.25 -10.78
CA CYS A 135 5.53 9.24 -9.81
C CYS A 135 4.97 10.65 -10.11
N SER A 136 5.13 11.58 -9.17
CA SER A 136 4.85 12.99 -9.44
C SER A 136 5.86 13.51 -10.47
N LEU A 137 5.42 14.42 -11.34
CA LEU A 137 6.32 15.09 -12.28
C LEU A 137 7.47 15.75 -11.52
N GLN A 138 8.69 15.55 -12.02
CA GLN A 138 9.87 16.20 -11.48
C GLN A 138 9.79 17.71 -11.76
N LYS A 139 10.29 18.53 -10.84
CA LYS A 139 10.22 20.01 -10.96
C LYS A 139 10.94 20.56 -12.21
N ASN A 140 11.94 19.83 -12.69
CA ASN A 140 12.73 20.16 -13.88
C ASN A 140 12.25 19.38 -15.12
N ASN A 141 11.10 18.72 -15.06
CA ASN A 141 10.50 18.08 -16.22
C ASN A 141 9.96 19.16 -17.16
N LEU A 142 10.48 19.20 -18.39
CA LEU A 142 10.09 20.16 -19.42
C LEU A 142 9.02 19.63 -20.37
N SER A 143 8.77 18.31 -20.38
CA SER A 143 7.80 17.68 -21.29
C SER A 143 6.37 17.76 -20.78
N GLY A 144 6.17 17.89 -19.47
CA GLY A 144 4.87 17.71 -18.83
C GLY A 144 4.48 16.23 -18.64
N TYR A 145 5.32 15.29 -19.05
CA TYR A 145 5.03 13.85 -19.02
C TYR A 145 6.16 13.05 -18.35
N ASN A 146 5.80 12.10 -17.48
CA ASN A 146 6.78 11.18 -16.90
C ASN A 146 7.40 10.29 -17.97
N GLY A 147 8.68 9.96 -17.82
CA GLY A 147 9.42 9.15 -18.80
C GLY A 147 9.91 9.93 -20.02
N ILE A 148 9.33 11.10 -20.33
CA ILE A 148 9.73 11.91 -21.49
C ILE A 148 10.70 13.01 -21.06
N SER A 149 11.88 13.04 -21.70
CA SER A 149 12.89 14.09 -21.47
C SER A 149 13.56 14.50 -22.78
N PHE A 150 13.95 15.77 -22.89
CA PHE A 150 14.69 16.27 -24.04
C PHE A 150 16.17 15.91 -23.93
N SER A 151 16.72 15.22 -24.92
CA SER A 151 18.15 14.95 -25.05
C SER A 151 18.80 16.07 -25.84
N LYS A 152 19.55 16.95 -25.15
CA LYS A 152 20.33 18.00 -25.83
C LYS A 152 21.37 17.44 -26.79
N PHE A 153 21.96 16.28 -26.46
CA PHE A 153 22.97 15.63 -27.27
C PHE A 153 22.43 15.16 -28.63
N HIS A 154 21.26 14.50 -28.64
CA HIS A 154 20.63 14.01 -29.87
C HIS A 154 19.67 15.04 -30.49
N ASN A 155 19.56 16.23 -29.88
CA ASN A 155 18.59 17.27 -30.20
C ASN A 155 17.15 16.74 -30.40
N SER A 156 16.72 15.81 -29.55
CA SER A 156 15.44 15.10 -29.72
C SER A 156 14.80 14.70 -28.39
N TRP A 157 13.48 14.48 -28.40
CA TRP A 157 12.75 13.93 -27.27
C TRP A 157 12.95 12.43 -27.19
N ARG A 158 13.15 11.91 -25.98
CA ARG A 158 13.25 10.47 -25.74
C ARG A 158 12.37 10.03 -24.58
N PHE A 159 11.87 8.81 -24.73
CA PHE A 159 11.30 8.04 -23.63
C PHE A 159 12.42 7.27 -22.91
N ARG A 160 12.30 7.13 -21.59
CA ARG A 160 13.23 6.39 -20.73
C ARG A 160 12.60 5.10 -20.24
#